data_AF-A0A951RZD1-F1
#
_entry.id   AF-A0A951RZD1-F1
#
_cell.length_a   1.000
_cell.length_b   1.000
_cell.length_c   1.000
_cell.angle_alpha   90.00
_cell.angle_beta   90.00
_cell.angle_gamma   90.00
#
_symmetry.space_group_name_H-M   'P 1'
#
loop_
_entity.id
_entity.type
_entity.pdbx_description
1 polymer ?
#
loop_
_entity_poly.entity_id
_entity_poly.type
_entity_poly.pdbx_seq_one_letter_code
_entity_poly.pdbx_strand_id
1 'polypeptide(L)' 'TNILPKLKPGGFLLYITCSVFSAENEENIFYFENELGLRTISSKYIEGSGKRADTLFAALLQK' A
#
# COMPACT_ATOMS: atom_id res chain seq x y z
N THR A 1 12.22 -13.66 -3.49
CA THR A 1 12.97 -12.39 -3.64
C THR A 1 12.03 -11.22 -3.46
N ASN A 2 12.49 -10.18 -2.76
CA ASN A 2 11.71 -8.95 -2.51
C ASN A 2 11.52 -8.12 -3.78
N ILE A 3 10.42 -7.35 -3.82
CA ILE A 3 10.02 -6.59 -5.01
C ILE A 3 10.75 -5.25 -5.16
N LEU A 4 11.08 -4.58 -4.04
CA LEU A 4 11.63 -3.23 -4.05
C LEU A 4 12.95 -3.06 -4.82
N PRO A 5 13.93 -3.98 -4.75
CA PRO A 5 15.16 -3.87 -5.55
C PRO A 5 14.91 -4.01 -7.05
N LYS A 6 13.80 -4.63 -7.46
CA LYS A 6 13.43 -4.83 -8.87
C LYS A 6 12.69 -3.64 -9.47
N LEU A 7 12.26 -2.69 -8.64
CA LEU A 7 11.57 -1.50 -9.10
C LEU A 7 12.59 -0.47 -9.59
N LYS A 8 12.38 0.03 -10.81
CA LYS A 8 13.20 1.10 -11.41
C LYS A 8 13.00 2.41 -10.64
N PRO A 9 13.98 3.33 -10.62
CA PRO A 9 13.77 4.69 -10.12
C PRO A 9 12.59 5.35 -10.84
N GLY A 10 11.72 6.04 -10.08
CA GLY A 10 10.47 6.62 -10.55
C GLY A 10 9.35 5.61 -10.82
N GLY A 11 9.61 4.30 -10.64
CA GLY A 11 8.63 3.24 -10.82
C GLY A 11 7.62 3.17 -9.69
N PHE A 12 6.48 2.53 -9.95
CA PHE A 12 5.36 2.47 -9.01
C PHE A 12 5.16 1.09 -8.40
N LEU A 13 4.84 1.07 -7.10
CA LEU A 13 4.42 -0.11 -6.35
C LEU A 13 2.97 0.08 -5.90
N LEU A 14 2.11 -0.87 -6.25
CA LEU A 14 0.76 -0.96 -5.68
C LEU A 14 0.79 -1.96 -4.52
N TYR A 15 0.57 -1.46 -3.31
CA TYR A 15 0.36 -2.26 -2.11
C TYR A 15 -1.13 -2.38 -1.83
N ILE A 16 -1.63 -3.59 -1.56
CA ILE A 16 -3.05 -3.82 -1.31
C ILE A 16 -3.25 -4.95 -0.30
N THR A 17 -4.19 -4.78 0.63
CA THR A 17 -4.59 -5.78 1.63
C THR A 17 -6.12 -5.91 1.65
N CYS A 18 -6.62 -7.01 2.20
CA CYS A 18 -8.04 -7.18 2.58
C CYS A 18 -8.27 -6.99 4.08
N SER A 19 -7.41 -6.19 4.73
CA SER A 19 -7.48 -5.91 6.16
C SER A 19 -7.95 -4.49 6.42
N VAL A 20 -8.63 -4.31 7.56
CA VAL A 20 -9.00 -3.01 8.13
C VAL A 20 -8.15 -2.65 9.35
N PHE A 21 -7.13 -3.45 9.67
CA PHE A 21 -6.24 -3.21 10.81
C PHE A 21 -5.08 -2.27 10.44
N SER A 22 -4.88 -1.24 11.28
CA SER A 22 -3.82 -0.22 11.10
C SER A 22 -2.42 -0.82 10.94
N ALA A 23 -2.11 -1.83 11.74
CA ALA A 23 -0.83 -2.54 11.73
C ALA A 23 -0.48 -3.13 10.36
N GLU A 24 -1.47 -3.47 9.56
CA GLU A 24 -1.28 -4.03 8.22
C GLU A 24 -1.31 -2.96 7.12
N ASN A 25 -1.86 -1.78 7.41
CA ASN A 25 -2.13 -0.74 6.42
C ASN A 25 -1.28 0.50 6.67
N GLU A 26 -1.77 1.45 7.47
CA GLU A 26 -1.15 2.75 7.72
C GLU A 26 0.26 2.62 8.30
N GLU A 27 0.48 1.67 9.21
CA GLU A 27 1.80 1.45 9.82
C GLU A 27 2.81 0.91 8.78
N ASN A 28 2.36 0.07 7.84
CA ASN A 28 3.20 -0.36 6.73
C ASN A 28 3.51 0.77 5.76
N ILE A 29 2.55 1.68 5.49
CA ILE A 29 2.82 2.88 4.69
C ILE A 29 3.88 3.75 5.37
N PHE A 30 3.75 3.98 6.68
CA PHE A 30 4.74 4.72 7.45
C PHE A 30 6.13 4.07 7.34
N TYR A 31 6.22 2.75 7.47
CA TYR A 31 7.47 2.01 7.27
C TYR A 31 8.03 2.17 5.84
N PHE A 32 7.17 2.09 4.82
CA PHE A 32 7.59 2.23 3.42
C PHE A 32 8.16 3.63 3.13
N GLU A 33 7.61 4.67 3.73
CA GLU A 33 8.10 6.04 3.55
C GLU A 33 9.39 6.30 4.30
N ASN A 34 9.45 5.94 5.59
CA ASN A 34 10.56 6.33 6.46
C ASN A 34 11.77 5.39 6.34
N GLU A 35 11.54 4.10 6.13
CA GLU A 35 12.62 3.10 6.13
C GLU A 35 12.99 2.62 4.73
N LEU A 36 12.03 2.60 3.79
CA LEU A 36 12.27 2.10 2.42
C LEU A 36 12.43 3.22 1.38
N GLY A 37 12.22 4.49 1.76
CA GLY A 37 12.39 5.65 0.89
C GLY A 37 11.38 5.73 -0.25
N LEU A 38 10.22 5.08 -0.11
CA LEU A 38 9.12 5.25 -1.06
C LEU A 38 8.33 6.52 -0.76
N ARG A 39 7.67 7.07 -1.77
CA ARG A 39 6.74 8.19 -1.62
C ARG A 39 5.32 7.72 -1.87
N THR A 40 4.43 7.92 -0.90
CA THR A 40 3.00 7.66 -1.14
C THR A 40 2.42 8.70 -2.09
N ILE A 41 1.80 8.21 -3.17
CA ILE A 41 1.09 9.05 -4.14
C ILE A 41 -0.39 9.14 -3.77
N SER A 42 -0.97 8.02 -3.32
CA SER A 42 -2.33 7.94 -2.84
C SER A 42 -2.52 6.68 -2.00
N SER A 43 -3.35 6.75 -0.96
CA SER A 43 -3.85 5.59 -0.22
C SER A 43 -5.33 5.77 0.08
N LYS A 44 -6.09 4.67 0.10
CA LYS A 44 -7.50 4.67 0.48
C LYS A 44 -8.02 3.29 0.86
N TYR A 45 -9.07 3.30 1.67
CA TYR A 45 -9.97 2.16 1.80
C TYR A 45 -10.93 2.09 0.61
N ILE A 46 -11.20 0.88 0.15
CA ILE A 46 -12.15 0.53 -0.89
C ILE A 46 -13.25 -0.28 -0.22
N GLU A 47 -14.36 0.38 0.09
CA GLU A 47 -15.51 -0.26 0.75
C GLU A 47 -16.16 -1.32 -0.15
N GLY A 48 -16.10 -2.57 0.29
CA GLY A 48 -16.74 -3.70 -0.38
C GLY A 48 -18.02 -4.17 0.32
N SER A 49 -18.19 -3.86 1.60
CA SER A 49 -19.25 -4.41 2.46
C SER A 49 -20.66 -4.20 1.89
N GLY A 50 -20.95 -2.99 1.41
CA GLY A 50 -22.23 -2.65 0.75
C GLY A 50 -22.48 -3.35 -0.59
N LYS A 51 -21.48 -4.03 -1.14
CA LYS A 51 -21.54 -4.79 -2.41
C LYS A 51 -21.34 -6.30 -2.21
N ARG A 52 -21.47 -6.80 -0.97
CA ARG A 52 -21.16 -8.20 -0.60
C ARG A 52 -19.73 -8.61 -0.96
N ALA A 53 -18.78 -7.69 -0.82
CA ALA A 53 -17.35 -7.89 -1.03
C ALA A 53 -16.55 -7.46 0.21
N ASP A 54 -15.29 -7.85 0.28
CA ASP A 54 -14.39 -7.42 1.36
C ASP A 54 -14.00 -5.95 1.19
N THR A 55 -13.82 -5.26 2.33
CA THR A 55 -13.20 -3.93 2.33
C THR A 55 -11.69 -4.10 2.21
N LEU A 56 -11.11 -3.43 1.21
CA LEU A 56 -9.67 -3.49 0.93
C LEU A 56 -9.01 -2.17 1.31
N PHE A 57 -7.73 -2.21 1.62
CA PHE A 57 -6.88 -1.02 1.67
C PHE A 57 -5.90 -1.06 0.51
N ALA A 58 -5.75 0.03 -0.22
CA ALA A 58 -4.81 0.12 -1.35
C ALA A 58 -3.99 1.42 -1.27
N ALA A 59 -2.69 1.30 -1.53
CA ALA A 59 -1.77 2.43 -1.63
C ALA A 59 -0.88 2.33 -2.88
N LEU A 60 -0.81 3.42 -3.63
CA LEU A 60 0.12 3.58 -4.74
C LEU A 60 1.33 4.37 -4.23
N LEU A 61 2.51 3.75 -4.33
CA LEU A 61 3.78 4.34 -3.92
C LEU A 61 4.72 4.47 -5.11
N GLN A 62 5.62 5.45 -5.07
CA GLN A 62 6.66 5.66 -6.07
C GLN A 62 8.05 5.51 -5.43
N LYS A 63 8.97 4.84 -6.11
CA LYS A 63 10.38 4.75 -5.71
C LYS A 63 11.22 5.88 -6.27
#